data_AF-A0A2G6KLT0-F1
#
_entry.id   AF-A0A2G6KLT0-F1
#
_cell.length_a   1.000
_cell.length_b   1.000
_cell.length_c   1.000
_cell.angle_alpha   90.00
_cell.angle_beta   90.00
_cell.angle_gamma   90.00
#
_symmetry.space_group_name_H-M   'P 1'
#
loop_
_entity.id
_entity.type
_entity.pdbx_description
1 polymer ?
#
loop_
_entity_poly.entity_id
_entity_poly.type
_entity_poly.pdbx_seq_one_letter_code
_entity_poly.pdbx_strand_id
1 'polypeptide(L)'
;MCERLAERGIKNPAVLDTLMRVPRHLFVDEAIATRAYEDVALPIGEGQTISQPFVVARMTELLLADGPKQRVLEVGTGSGYQAAVLAELVDVVFTVERIQSLYLKAKARFRALDYRNVNVRHSDGSWGWRSQGPFDGIVVT
;
A
#
# COMPACT_ATOMS: atom_id res chain seq x y z
N MET A 1 3.41 -13.25 11.73
CA MET A 1 2.32 -12.54 11.01
C MET A 1 1.83 -13.38 9.84
N CYS A 2 2.68 -13.72 8.88
CA CYS A 2 2.27 -14.41 7.65
C CYS A 2 1.65 -15.81 7.84
N GLU A 3 2.11 -16.61 8.80
CA GLU A 3 1.44 -17.89 9.14
C GLU A 3 -0.05 -17.69 9.44
N ARG A 4 -0.37 -16.71 10.31
CA ARG A 4 -1.77 -16.37 10.64
C ARG A 4 -2.55 -15.85 9.44
N LEU A 5 -1.90 -15.15 8.52
CA LEU A 5 -2.56 -14.68 7.29
C LEU A 5 -2.85 -15.86 6.34
N ALA A 6 -1.92 -16.80 6.24
CA ALA A 6 -2.06 -18.02 5.44
C ALA A 6 -3.17 -18.92 5.97
N GLU A 7 -3.22 -19.15 7.28
CA GLU A 7 -4.31 -19.88 7.96
C GLU A 7 -5.68 -19.25 7.70
N ARG A 8 -5.73 -17.93 7.52
CA ARG A 8 -6.96 -17.19 7.20
C ARG A 8 -7.29 -17.12 5.71
N GLY A 9 -6.51 -17.79 4.87
CA GLY A 9 -6.84 -18.00 3.46
C GLY A 9 -6.10 -17.10 2.46
N ILE A 10 -5.06 -16.38 2.88
CA ILE A 10 -4.10 -15.78 1.95
C ILE A 10 -3.21 -16.90 1.38
N LYS A 11 -3.27 -17.14 0.08
CA LYS A 11 -2.65 -18.27 -0.62
C LYS A 11 -1.46 -17.88 -1.50
N ASN A 12 -1.34 -16.61 -1.88
CA ASN A 12 -0.29 -16.14 -2.77
C ASN A 12 1.03 -15.98 -1.98
N PRO A 13 2.05 -16.82 -2.25
CA PRO A 13 3.31 -16.79 -1.51
C PRO A 13 4.10 -15.50 -1.76
N ALA A 14 4.03 -14.92 -2.96
CA ALA A 14 4.71 -13.65 -3.27
C ALA A 14 4.13 -12.49 -2.45
N VAL A 15 2.81 -12.47 -2.25
CA VAL A 15 2.14 -11.49 -1.38
C VAL A 15 2.59 -11.67 0.07
N LEU A 16 2.58 -12.90 0.59
CA LEU A 16 3.01 -13.20 1.97
C LEU A 16 4.48 -12.81 2.22
N ASP A 17 5.38 -13.12 1.29
CA ASP A 17 6.79 -12.75 1.37
C ASP A 17 6.98 -11.22 1.36
N THR A 18 6.25 -10.54 0.47
CA THR A 18 6.28 -9.07 0.37
C THR A 18 5.84 -8.41 1.67
N LEU A 19 4.75 -8.88 2.30
CA LEU A 19 4.30 -8.33 3.58
C LEU A 19 5.32 -8.51 4.71
N MET A 20 6.19 -9.53 4.65
CA MET A 20 7.31 -9.69 5.59
C MET A 20 8.46 -8.74 5.31
N ARG A 21 8.78 -8.52 4.03
CA ARG A 21 9.91 -7.69 3.60
C ARG A 21 9.65 -6.20 3.76
N VAL A 22 8.42 -5.73 3.47
CA VAL A 22 8.09 -4.31 3.61
C VAL A 22 7.99 -3.96 5.10
N PRO A 23 8.83 -3.04 5.62
CA PRO A 23 8.93 -2.75 7.05
C PRO A 23 7.74 -1.91 7.54
N ARG A 24 6.59 -2.56 7.78
CA ARG A 24 5.31 -1.93 8.13
C ARG A 24 5.39 -0.92 9.28
N HIS A 25 6.27 -1.15 10.26
CA HIS A 25 6.49 -0.23 11.38
C HIS A 25 6.99 1.17 10.97
N LEU A 26 7.62 1.32 9.79
CA LEU A 26 8.03 2.63 9.26
C LEU A 26 6.85 3.44 8.68
N PHE A 27 5.68 2.82 8.56
CA PHE A 27 4.46 3.42 8.00
C PHE A 27 3.45 3.85 9.07
N VAL A 28 3.83 3.81 10.35
CA VAL A 28 3.03 4.29 11.49
C VAL A 28 3.89 5.20 12.37
N ASP A 29 3.26 5.88 13.33
CA ASP A 29 4.01 6.64 14.35
C ASP A 29 4.81 5.69 15.26
N GLU A 30 5.99 6.14 15.69
CA GLU A 30 6.94 5.35 16.50
C GLU A 30 6.30 4.82 17.79
N ALA A 31 5.41 5.61 18.42
CA ALA A 31 4.71 5.24 19.64
C ALA A 31 3.83 3.98 19.52
N ILE A 32 3.45 3.60 18.29
CA ILE A 32 2.62 2.42 18.01
C ILE A 32 3.33 1.40 17.10
N ALA A 33 4.63 1.57 16.84
CA ALA A 33 5.42 0.72 15.96
C ALA A 33 5.47 -0.75 16.45
N THR A 34 5.44 -0.99 17.76
CA THR A 34 5.41 -2.34 18.35
C THR A 34 4.17 -3.14 17.95
N ARG A 35 3.07 -2.45 17.62
CA ARG A 35 1.80 -3.04 17.19
C ARG A 35 1.69 -3.18 15.67
N ALA A 36 2.68 -2.71 14.90
CA ALA A 36 2.59 -2.63 13.44
C ALA A 36 2.33 -3.98 12.76
N TYR A 37 2.72 -5.09 13.40
CA TYR A 37 2.58 -6.46 12.88
C TYR A 37 1.45 -7.27 13.53
N GLU A 38 0.65 -6.62 14.40
CA GLU A 38 -0.66 -7.11 14.79
C GLU A 38 -1.61 -7.01 13.59
N ASP A 39 -2.56 -7.93 13.48
CA ASP A 39 -3.56 -7.85 12.42
C ASP A 39 -4.68 -6.87 12.76
N VAL A 40 -4.32 -5.60 12.89
CA VAL A 40 -5.19 -4.49 13.29
C VAL A 40 -4.93 -3.27 12.41
N ALA A 41 -5.96 -2.43 12.26
CA ALA A 41 -5.77 -1.11 11.68
C ALA A 41 -5.14 -0.20 12.74
N LEU A 42 -4.25 0.70 12.31
CA LEU A 42 -3.57 1.64 13.21
C LEU A 42 -3.75 3.08 12.71
N PRO A 43 -3.85 4.08 13.61
CA PRO A 43 -3.97 5.47 13.20
C PRO A 43 -2.67 5.96 12.53
N ILE A 44 -2.81 6.85 11.55
CA ILE A 44 -1.68 7.48 10.82
C ILE A 44 -1.76 9.01 10.81
N GLY A 45 -2.65 9.56 11.65
CA GLY A 45 -3.00 10.99 11.70
C GLY A 45 -4.13 11.36 10.74
N GLU A 46 -4.61 12.61 10.83
CA GLU A 46 -5.62 13.18 9.92
C GLU A 46 -6.95 12.38 9.86
N GLY A 47 -7.27 11.67 10.95
CA GLY A 47 -8.43 10.78 11.02
C GLY A 47 -8.33 9.53 10.13
N GLN A 48 -7.17 9.25 9.55
CA GLN A 48 -6.94 8.09 8.67
C GLN A 48 -6.28 6.94 9.42
N THR A 49 -6.34 5.74 8.83
CA THR A 49 -5.70 4.54 9.36
C THR A 49 -4.88 3.82 8.27
N ILE A 50 -3.85 3.09 8.69
CA ILE A 50 -3.24 2.05 7.88
C ILE A 50 -4.09 0.78 8.02
N SER A 51 -4.52 0.21 6.89
CA SER A 51 -5.36 -1.00 6.84
C SER A 51 -4.69 -2.21 7.50
N GLN A 52 -5.50 -3.13 8.03
CA GLN A 52 -5.02 -4.40 8.61
C GLN A 52 -4.13 -5.16 7.60
N PRO A 53 -3.04 -5.80 8.05
CA PRO A 53 -2.22 -6.69 7.21
C PRO A 53 -3.03 -7.68 6.37
N PHE A 54 -4.07 -8.30 6.95
CA PHE A 54 -4.96 -9.20 6.21
C PHE A 54 -5.68 -8.52 5.05
N VAL A 55 -6.21 -7.32 5.26
CA VAL A 55 -6.93 -6.57 4.23
C VAL A 55 -5.97 -6.18 3.09
N VAL A 56 -4.77 -5.70 3.44
CA VAL A 56 -3.71 -5.39 2.46
C VAL A 56 -3.35 -6.62 1.63
N ALA A 57 -3.09 -7.75 2.30
CA ALA A 57 -2.79 -9.00 1.61
C ALA A 57 -3.94 -9.44 0.68
N ARG A 58 -5.18 -9.42 1.18
CA ARG A 58 -6.34 -9.88 0.43
C ARG A 58 -6.62 -9.03 -0.81
N MET A 59 -6.56 -7.71 -0.68
CA MET A 59 -6.74 -6.79 -1.81
C MET A 59 -5.64 -6.99 -2.86
N THR A 60 -4.40 -7.17 -2.42
CA THR A 60 -3.26 -7.43 -3.29
C THR A 60 -3.40 -8.77 -4.03
N GLU A 61 -3.83 -9.84 -3.36
CA GLU A 61 -4.10 -11.13 -4.01
C GLU A 61 -5.16 -11.04 -5.11
N LEU A 62 -6.26 -10.34 -4.81
CA LEU A 62 -7.35 -10.18 -5.77
C LEU A 62 -6.93 -9.34 -6.97
N LEU A 63 -6.11 -8.32 -6.75
CA LEU A 63 -5.54 -7.49 -7.81
C LEU A 63 -4.66 -8.30 -8.78
N LEU A 64 -3.95 -9.31 -8.28
CA LEU A 64 -3.01 -10.13 -9.05
C LEU A 64 -3.61 -11.47 -9.50
N ALA A 65 -4.90 -11.71 -9.25
CA ALA A 65 -5.52 -13.03 -9.44
C ALA A 65 -5.58 -13.48 -10.92
N ASP A 66 -5.60 -12.53 -11.85
CA ASP A 66 -5.59 -12.75 -13.30
C ASP A 66 -4.20 -12.59 -13.94
N GLY A 67 -3.15 -12.43 -13.12
CA GLY A 67 -1.76 -12.38 -13.56
C GLY A 67 -0.99 -11.14 -13.11
N PRO A 68 0.29 -11.03 -13.51
CA PRO A 68 1.14 -9.90 -13.17
C PRO A 68 0.59 -8.60 -13.77
N LYS A 69 0.82 -7.49 -13.07
CA LYS A 69 0.39 -6.15 -13.47
C LYS A 69 1.62 -5.30 -13.75
N GLN A 70 1.61 -4.52 -14.82
CA GLN A 70 2.69 -3.58 -15.11
C GLN A 70 2.38 -2.23 -14.44
N ARG A 71 1.15 -1.75 -14.57
CA ARG A 71 0.75 -0.40 -14.11
C ARG A 71 -0.46 -0.50 -13.20
N VAL A 72 -0.28 -0.15 -11.93
CA VAL A 72 -1.37 -0.13 -10.94
C VAL A 72 -1.66 1.29 -10.47
N LEU A 73 -2.95 1.61 -10.31
CA LEU A 73 -3.39 2.80 -9.60
C LEU A 73 -3.91 2.43 -8.20
N GLU A 74 -3.38 3.07 -7.18
CA GLU A 74 -3.94 3.12 -5.83
C GLU A 74 -4.65 4.47 -5.61
N VAL A 75 -5.87 4.42 -5.09
CA VAL A 75 -6.60 5.61 -4.61
C VAL A 75 -6.62 5.58 -3.09
N GLY A 76 -5.95 6.55 -2.47
CA GLY A 76 -5.76 6.65 -1.02
C GLY A 76 -4.35 6.25 -0.59
N THR A 77 -3.33 7.04 -0.92
CA THR A 77 -1.94 6.71 -0.51
C THR A 77 -1.83 6.50 1.01
N GLY A 78 -2.49 7.33 1.83
CA GLY A 78 -2.45 7.24 3.28
C GLY A 78 -1.02 7.25 3.83
N SER A 79 -0.63 6.19 4.53
CA SER A 79 0.76 6.03 4.99
C SER A 79 1.73 5.63 3.86
N GLY A 80 1.22 5.10 2.76
CA GLY A 80 1.98 4.56 1.64
C GLY A 80 2.30 3.07 1.76
N TYR A 81 1.78 2.36 2.77
CA TYR A 81 2.11 0.95 2.99
C TYR A 81 1.58 0.03 1.89
N GLN A 82 0.32 0.21 1.46
CA GLN A 82 -0.25 -0.58 0.37
C GLN A 82 0.48 -0.30 -0.95
N ALA A 83 0.74 0.96 -1.31
CA ALA A 83 1.63 1.32 -2.42
C ALA A 83 3.02 0.66 -2.35
N ALA A 84 3.65 0.62 -1.17
CA ALA A 84 4.95 -0.04 -1.00
C ALA A 84 4.87 -1.55 -1.23
N VAL A 85 3.82 -2.21 -0.71
CA VAL A 85 3.55 -3.64 -0.98
C VAL A 85 3.33 -3.89 -2.47
N LEU A 86 2.57 -3.03 -3.15
CA LEU A 86 2.35 -3.15 -4.59
C LEU A 86 3.65 -2.94 -5.37
N ALA A 87 4.49 -1.99 -4.96
CA ALA A 87 5.74 -1.65 -5.64
C ALA A 87 6.76 -2.80 -5.68
N GLU A 88 6.66 -3.77 -4.75
CA GLU A 88 7.49 -4.99 -4.77
C GLU A 88 6.95 -6.08 -5.72
N LEU A 89 5.71 -5.93 -6.20
CA LEU A 89 4.97 -6.96 -6.94
C LEU A 89 4.58 -6.55 -8.37
N VAL A 90 4.68 -5.26 -8.72
CA VAL A 90 4.31 -4.71 -10.03
C VAL A 90 5.38 -3.75 -10.55
N ASP A 91 5.41 -3.50 -11.87
CA ASP A 91 6.46 -2.69 -12.47
C ASP A 91 6.41 -1.22 -12.00
N VAL A 92 5.22 -0.61 -11.96
CA VAL A 92 5.02 0.77 -11.50
C VAL A 92 3.68 0.97 -10.79
N VAL A 93 3.75 1.69 -9.67
CA VAL A 93 2.59 2.11 -8.89
C VAL A 93 2.36 3.60 -9.09
N PHE A 94 1.13 3.98 -9.40
CA PHE A 94 0.62 5.33 -9.31
C PHE A 94 -0.29 5.40 -8.11
N THR A 95 -0.13 6.40 -7.24
CA THR A 95 -0.96 6.54 -6.05
C THR A 95 -1.39 7.99 -5.87
N VAL A 96 -2.66 8.18 -5.47
CA VAL A 96 -3.26 9.50 -5.25
C VAL A 96 -3.69 9.67 -3.81
N GLU A 97 -3.42 10.85 -3.25
CA GLU A 97 -3.80 11.22 -1.88
C GLU A 97 -4.42 12.62 -1.88
N ARG A 98 -5.51 12.80 -1.13
CA ARG A 98 -6.23 14.08 -1.03
C ARG A 98 -5.75 14.95 0.12
N ILE A 99 -5.22 14.34 1.18
CA ILE A 99 -4.74 15.03 2.38
C ILE A 99 -3.26 15.40 2.19
N GLN A 100 -2.98 16.70 2.10
CA GLN A 100 -1.64 17.21 1.76
C GLN A 100 -0.55 16.74 2.73
N SER A 101 -0.84 16.69 4.03
CA SER A 101 0.13 16.25 5.05
C SER A 101 0.50 14.77 4.89
N LEU A 102 -0.46 13.89 4.58
CA LEU A 102 -0.21 12.48 4.28
C LEU A 102 0.55 12.30 2.97
N TYR A 103 0.17 13.05 1.92
CA TYR A 103 0.90 13.07 0.64
C TYR A 103 2.39 13.37 0.83
N LEU A 104 2.71 14.43 1.59
CA LEU A 104 4.09 14.84 1.84
C LEU A 104 4.85 13.78 2.64
N LYS A 105 4.22 13.22 3.68
CA LYS A 105 4.82 12.14 4.50
C LYS A 105 5.11 10.90 3.68
N ALA A 106 4.15 10.43 2.88
CA ALA A 106 4.31 9.26 2.02
C ALA A 106 5.42 9.48 0.98
N LYS A 107 5.43 10.65 0.31
CA LYS A 107 6.47 11.01 -0.66
C LYS A 107 7.87 11.03 -0.04
N ALA A 108 8.02 11.59 1.16
CA ALA A 108 9.29 11.57 1.89
C ALA A 108 9.71 10.14 2.26
N ARG A 109 8.77 9.33 2.75
CA ARG A 109 8.99 7.92 3.10
C ARG A 109 9.44 7.08 1.89
N PHE A 110 8.78 7.20 0.74
CA PHE A 110 9.18 6.48 -0.47
C PHE A 110 10.60 6.83 -0.90
N ARG A 111 11.00 8.10 -0.81
CA ARG A 111 12.38 8.52 -1.08
C ARG A 111 13.38 7.92 -0.08
N ALA A 112 13.04 7.92 1.21
CA ALA A 112 13.90 7.37 2.26
C ALA A 112 14.08 5.84 2.14
N LEU A 113 13.07 5.14 1.62
CA LEU A 113 13.08 3.69 1.39
C LEU A 113 13.52 3.30 -0.04
N ASP A 114 13.97 4.26 -0.85
CA ASP A 114 14.40 4.09 -2.25
C ASP A 114 13.36 3.45 -3.19
N TYR A 115 12.06 3.70 -2.95
CA TYR A 115 10.98 3.32 -3.87
C TYR A 115 10.98 4.23 -5.10
N ARG A 116 11.60 3.77 -6.19
CA ARG A 116 11.72 4.52 -7.46
C ARG A 116 10.58 4.29 -8.43
N ASN A 117 9.84 3.20 -8.26
CA ASN A 117 8.70 2.83 -9.09
C ASN A 117 7.34 3.25 -8.49
N VAL A 118 7.34 4.17 -7.51
CA VAL A 118 6.12 4.73 -6.93
C VAL A 118 5.97 6.20 -7.30
N ASN A 119 4.92 6.51 -8.05
CA ASN A 119 4.55 7.87 -8.45
C ASN A 119 3.39 8.35 -7.59
N VAL A 120 3.61 9.40 -6.79
CA VAL A 120 2.60 9.95 -5.88
C VAL A 120 2.08 11.29 -6.39
N ARG A 121 0.76 11.48 -6.39
CA ARG A 121 0.12 12.76 -6.71
C ARG A 121 -0.83 13.21 -5.61
N HIS A 122 -0.75 14.50 -5.26
CA HIS A 122 -1.77 15.15 -4.43
C HIS A 122 -2.98 15.45 -5.32
N SER A 123 -4.11 14.80 -5.05
CA SER A 123 -5.37 14.94 -5.79
C SER A 123 -6.54 14.45 -4.94
N ASP A 124 -7.72 14.97 -5.21
CA ASP A 124 -8.99 14.53 -4.59
C ASP A 124 -9.38 13.06 -4.86
N GLY A 125 -8.66 12.34 -5.71
CA GLY A 125 -8.82 10.91 -5.99
C GLY A 125 -10.06 10.54 -6.81
N SER A 126 -11.09 11.40 -6.83
CA SER A 126 -12.38 11.15 -7.48
C SER A 126 -12.29 10.91 -9.00
N TRP A 127 -11.24 11.42 -9.64
CA TRP A 127 -11.00 11.29 -11.08
C TRP A 127 -9.94 10.25 -11.46
N GLY A 128 -9.35 9.55 -10.48
CA GLY A 128 -8.17 8.71 -10.68
C GLY A 128 -6.97 9.52 -11.20
N TRP A 129 -6.19 8.95 -12.12
CA TRP A 129 -5.05 9.63 -12.75
C TRP A 129 -5.03 9.42 -14.27
N ARG A 130 -6.02 9.99 -14.97
CA ARG A 130 -6.26 9.79 -16.41
C ARG A 130 -5.02 9.93 -17.30
N SER A 131 -4.17 10.93 -17.06
CA SER A 131 -2.97 11.19 -17.88
C SER A 131 -1.88 10.11 -17.74
N GLN A 132 -2.00 9.19 -16.78
CA GLN A 132 -1.08 8.07 -16.58
C GLN A 132 -1.75 6.72 -16.88
N GLY A 133 -3.03 6.71 -17.25
CA GLY A 133 -3.71 5.50 -17.68
C GLY A 133 -3.28 5.06 -19.09
N PRO A 134 -3.75 3.88 -19.55
CA PRO A 134 -4.56 2.92 -18.80
C PRO A 134 -3.79 2.21 -17.67
N PHE A 135 -4.52 1.59 -16.75
CA PHE A 135 -3.98 0.79 -15.64
C PHE A 135 -4.47 -0.65 -15.76
N ASP A 136 -3.62 -1.60 -15.42
CA ASP A 136 -3.92 -3.04 -15.44
C ASP A 136 -4.71 -3.47 -14.19
N GLY A 137 -4.67 -2.64 -13.15
CA GLY A 137 -5.37 -2.84 -11.90
C GLY A 137 -5.57 -1.52 -11.15
N ILE A 138 -6.71 -1.40 -10.48
CA ILE A 138 -7.03 -0.26 -9.62
C ILE A 138 -7.42 -0.80 -8.26
N VAL A 139 -6.83 -0.26 -7.20
CA VAL A 139 -7.18 -0.55 -5.81
C VAL A 139 -7.59 0.75 -5.11
N VAL A 140 -8.60 0.68 -4.27
CA VAL A 140 -9.10 1.83 -3.49
C VAL A 140 -9.04 1.45 -2.03
N THR A 141 -8.38 2.26 -1.22
CA THR A 141 -8.09 2.00 0.20
C THR A 141 -8.64 3.06 1.12
#